data_AF-A0AAD0NP92-F1
#
_entry.id   AF-A0AAD0NP92-F1
#
_cell.length_a   1.000
_cell.length_b   1.000
_cell.length_c   1.000
_cell.angle_alpha   90.00
_cell.angle_beta   90.00
_cell.angle_gamma   90.00
#
_symmetry.space_group_name_H-M   'P 1'
#
loop_
_entity.id
_entity.type
_entity.pdbx_description
1 polymer ?
#
loop_
_entity_poly.entity_id
_entity_poly.type
_entity_poly.pdbx_seq_one_letter_code
_entity_poly.pdbx_strand_id
1 'polypeptide(L)'
;MSTSEKIARAYGVLLARGEKVTVRAVQREAGVRIGEVAAWMREHAGGAAGDVPAAPDLSEAMSAMVASVWAAAWKRAAEQADEATAVALDAARAGEAHALEAAEQAAAERDEAVASRDRALRELEAVRDELEQLRGQLEETRQDAAVARAKAEESDRARVRAEATSDTLREVLDSLREAARTPGQPGES
;
A
#
# COMPACT_ATOMS: atom_id res chain seq x y z
N MET A 1 -15.60 -35.19 -85.45
CA MET A 1 -16.53 -34.82 -84.37
C MET A 1 -17.88 -34.54 -85.00
N SER A 2 -18.88 -35.36 -84.67
CA SER A 2 -20.22 -35.27 -85.27
C SER A 2 -20.93 -33.99 -84.82
N THR A 3 -21.92 -33.55 -85.60
CA THR A 3 -22.74 -32.38 -85.24
C THR A 3 -23.41 -32.55 -83.87
N SER A 4 -23.89 -33.76 -83.56
CA SER A 4 -24.48 -34.10 -82.26
C SER A 4 -23.48 -34.00 -81.10
N GLU A 5 -22.25 -34.49 -81.28
CA GLU A 5 -21.18 -34.36 -80.27
C GLU A 5 -20.80 -32.90 -80.00
N LYS A 6 -20.78 -32.05 -81.04
CA LYS A 6 -20.49 -30.62 -80.88
C LYS A 6 -21.57 -29.93 -80.05
N ILE A 7 -22.84 -30.27 -80.30
CA ILE A 7 -23.99 -29.73 -79.54
C ILE A 7 -23.95 -30.23 -78.08
N ALA A 8 -23.69 -31.52 -77.86
CA ALA A 8 -23.59 -32.11 -76.51
C ALA A 8 -22.46 -31.49 -75.68
N ARG A 9 -21.29 -31.28 -76.29
CA ARG A 9 -20.14 -30.63 -75.62
C ARG A 9 -20.46 -29.17 -75.26
N ALA A 10 -21.03 -28.41 -76.19
CA ALA A 10 -21.43 -27.02 -75.96
C ALA A 10 -22.50 -26.90 -74.86
N TYR A 11 -23.48 -27.81 -74.86
CA TYR A 11 -24.50 -27.91 -73.82
C TYR A 11 -23.89 -28.17 -72.43
N GLY A 12 -22.95 -29.12 -72.34
CA GLY A 12 -22.24 -29.43 -71.08
C GLY A 12 -21.38 -28.28 -70.56
N VAL A 13 -20.70 -27.53 -71.45
CA VAL A 13 -19.90 -26.35 -71.07
C VAL A 13 -20.78 -25.26 -70.46
N LEU A 14 -21.95 -25.00 -71.05
CA LEU A 14 -22.88 -23.99 -70.52
C LEU A 14 -23.47 -24.39 -69.16
N LEU A 15 -23.81 -25.68 -68.99
CA LEU A 15 -24.29 -26.23 -67.70
C LEU A 15 -23.23 -26.10 -66.60
N ALA A 16 -21.97 -26.47 -66.88
CA ALA A 16 -20.89 -26.39 -65.89
C ALA A 16 -20.58 -24.95 -65.45
N ARG A 17 -20.84 -23.96 -66.30
CA ARG A 17 -20.71 -22.53 -65.98
C ARG A 17 -21.93 -21.95 -65.26
N GLY A 18 -23.02 -22.72 -65.11
CA GLY A 18 -24.28 -22.22 -64.54
C GLY A 18 -24.99 -21.19 -65.44
N GLU A 19 -24.63 -21.12 -66.72
CA GLU A 19 -25.23 -20.16 -67.66
C GLU A 19 -26.59 -20.67 -68.17
N LYS A 20 -27.49 -19.74 -68.52
CA LYS A 20 -28.82 -20.10 -69.04
C LYS A 20 -28.69 -20.80 -70.40
N VAL A 21 -28.96 -22.10 -70.42
CA VAL A 21 -28.90 -22.91 -71.63
C VAL A 21 -30.09 -22.62 -72.54
N THR A 22 -29.83 -21.97 -73.68
CA THR A 22 -30.83 -21.68 -74.72
C THR A 22 -30.31 -22.18 -76.07
N VAL A 23 -31.23 -22.45 -77.02
CA VAL A 23 -30.88 -22.89 -78.40
C VAL A 23 -29.86 -21.95 -79.04
N ARG A 24 -29.99 -20.64 -78.86
CA ARG A 24 -29.05 -19.64 -79.40
C ARG A 24 -27.68 -19.66 -78.70
N ALA A 25 -27.65 -19.90 -77.39
CA ALA A 25 -26.39 -20.00 -76.64
C ALA A 25 -25.60 -21.24 -77.06
N VAL A 26 -26.27 -22.39 -77.16
CA VAL A 26 -25.66 -23.64 -77.63
C VAL A 26 -25.23 -23.52 -79.09
N GLN A 27 -26.01 -22.84 -79.94
CA GLN A 27 -25.63 -22.57 -81.32
C GLN A 27 -24.33 -21.75 -81.42
N ARG A 28 -24.22 -20.67 -80.62
CA ARG A 28 -23.03 -19.81 -80.59
C ARG A 28 -21.79 -20.59 -80.16
N GLU A 29 -21.94 -21.45 -79.16
CA GLU A 29 -20.85 -22.24 -78.58
C GLU A 29 -20.46 -23.44 -79.48
N ALA A 30 -21.43 -24.09 -80.14
CA ALA A 30 -21.18 -25.24 -81.00
C ALA A 30 -20.79 -24.87 -82.44
N GLY A 31 -21.17 -23.69 -82.93
CA GLY A 31 -20.94 -23.23 -84.31
C GLY A 31 -21.78 -23.97 -85.36
N VAL A 32 -22.95 -24.49 -84.96
CA VAL A 32 -23.82 -25.38 -85.76
C VAL A 32 -25.09 -24.65 -86.21
N ARG A 33 -25.81 -25.15 -87.23
CA ARG A 33 -27.09 -24.56 -87.66
C ARG A 33 -28.15 -24.66 -86.55
N ILE A 34 -28.92 -23.59 -86.38
CA ILE A 34 -29.90 -23.46 -85.30
C ILE A 34 -30.98 -24.57 -85.32
N GLY A 35 -31.33 -25.07 -86.51
CA GLY A 35 -32.31 -26.16 -86.67
C GLY A 35 -31.83 -27.50 -86.10
N GLU A 36 -30.53 -27.80 -86.20
CA GLU A 36 -29.93 -29.03 -85.67
C GLU A 36 -29.82 -28.95 -84.15
N VAL A 37 -29.47 -27.78 -83.60
CA VAL A 37 -29.47 -27.52 -82.15
C VAL A 37 -30.89 -27.62 -81.58
N ALA A 38 -31.89 -27.03 -82.26
CA ALA A 38 -33.28 -27.07 -81.81
C ALA A 38 -33.91 -28.47 -81.89
N ALA A 39 -33.51 -29.29 -82.88
CA ALA A 39 -33.90 -30.69 -82.95
C ALA A 39 -33.24 -31.49 -81.82
N TRP A 40 -31.92 -31.35 -81.66
CA TRP A 40 -31.16 -32.04 -80.62
C TRP A 40 -31.63 -31.68 -79.21
N MET A 41 -31.87 -30.39 -78.91
CA MET A 41 -32.38 -29.96 -77.61
C MET A 41 -33.80 -30.45 -77.34
N ARG A 42 -34.67 -30.57 -78.36
CA ARG A 42 -36.01 -31.17 -78.14
C ARG A 42 -35.91 -32.66 -77.80
N GLU A 43 -34.99 -33.36 -78.44
CA GLU A 43 -34.79 -34.80 -78.24
C GLU A 43 -34.06 -35.12 -76.92
N HIS A 44 -33.08 -34.30 -76.53
CA HIS A 44 -32.17 -34.61 -75.41
C HIS A 44 -32.37 -33.71 -74.17
N ALA A 45 -32.80 -32.46 -74.32
CA ALA A 45 -33.01 -31.57 -73.15
C ALA A 45 -34.35 -31.82 -72.45
N GLY A 46 -35.34 -32.41 -73.15
CA GLY A 46 -36.60 -32.85 -72.55
C GLY A 46 -36.48 -34.09 -71.64
N GLY A 47 -35.38 -34.84 -71.75
CA GLY A 47 -35.17 -36.08 -71.00
C GLY A 47 -34.50 -35.93 -69.62
N ALA A 48 -34.02 -34.74 -69.26
CA ALA A 48 -33.24 -34.53 -68.03
C ALA A 48 -34.04 -33.90 -66.87
N ALA A 49 -35.33 -33.61 -67.06
CA ALA A 49 -36.17 -32.98 -66.04
C ALA A 49 -37.01 -33.99 -65.21
N GLY A 50 -36.83 -35.30 -65.44
CA GLY A 50 -37.69 -36.34 -64.88
C GLY A 50 -37.23 -37.02 -63.59
N ASP A 51 -35.95 -36.97 -63.23
CA ASP A 51 -35.43 -37.70 -62.06
C ASP A 51 -34.21 -36.99 -61.43
N VAL A 52 -34.44 -35.81 -60.86
CA VAL A 52 -33.53 -35.27 -59.83
C VAL A 52 -34.27 -35.39 -58.50
N PRO A 53 -33.86 -36.29 -57.58
CA PRO A 53 -34.49 -36.37 -56.27
C PRO A 53 -34.38 -35.00 -55.60
N ALA A 54 -35.47 -34.57 -54.95
CA ALA A 54 -35.47 -33.33 -54.18
C ALA A 54 -34.28 -33.33 -53.21
N ALA A 55 -33.50 -32.25 -53.20
CA ALA A 55 -32.38 -32.13 -52.27
C ALA A 55 -32.91 -32.32 -50.83
N PRO A 56 -32.23 -33.11 -49.98
CA PRO A 56 -32.69 -33.32 -48.62
C PRO A 56 -32.72 -31.99 -47.85
N ASP A 57 -33.82 -31.71 -47.15
CA ASP A 57 -33.91 -30.56 -46.26
C ASP A 57 -33.06 -30.81 -45.00
N LEU A 58 -31.99 -30.03 -44.86
CA LEU A 58 -31.07 -30.10 -43.73
C LEU A 58 -31.38 -29.06 -42.64
N SER A 59 -32.45 -28.26 -42.78
CA SER A 59 -32.75 -27.15 -41.87
C SER A 59 -32.86 -27.58 -40.41
N GLU A 60 -33.55 -28.70 -40.13
CA GLU A 60 -33.72 -29.22 -38.78
C GLU A 60 -32.39 -29.73 -38.19
N ALA A 61 -31.62 -30.47 -38.98
CA ALA A 61 -30.31 -30.98 -38.56
C ALA A 61 -29.31 -29.82 -38.31
N MET A 62 -29.34 -28.80 -39.16
CA MET A 62 -28.54 -27.58 -38.97
C MET A 62 -29.00 -26.79 -37.74
N SER A 63 -30.31 -26.67 -37.51
CA SER A 63 -30.87 -26.01 -36.33
C SER A 63 -30.48 -26.73 -35.04
N ALA A 64 -30.59 -28.06 -35.00
CA ALA A 64 -30.15 -28.88 -33.87
C ALA A 64 -28.65 -28.75 -33.61
N MET A 65 -27.83 -28.72 -34.67
CA MET A 65 -26.40 -28.49 -34.57
C MET A 65 -26.10 -27.11 -33.97
N VAL A 66 -26.75 -26.04 -34.46
CA VAL A 66 -26.59 -24.68 -33.92
C VAL A 66 -27.04 -24.60 -32.45
N ALA A 67 -28.16 -25.24 -32.10
CA ALA A 67 -28.65 -25.29 -30.73
C ALA A 67 -27.66 -25.99 -29.78
N SER A 68 -27.05 -27.10 -30.22
CA SER A 68 -26.04 -27.82 -29.42
C SER A 68 -24.77 -27.00 -29.21
N VAL A 69 -24.31 -26.27 -30.23
CA VAL A 69 -23.16 -25.35 -30.12
C VAL A 69 -23.46 -24.21 -29.15
N TRP A 70 -24.66 -23.63 -29.23
CA TRP A 70 -25.10 -22.59 -28.28
C TRP A 70 -25.19 -23.12 -26.85
N ALA A 71 -25.74 -24.31 -26.64
CA ALA A 71 -25.79 -24.93 -25.31
C ALA A 71 -24.39 -25.18 -24.74
N ALA A 72 -23.44 -25.65 -25.58
CA ALA A 72 -22.06 -25.84 -25.18
C ALA A 72 -21.36 -24.51 -24.85
N ALA A 73 -21.59 -23.46 -25.65
CA ALA A 73 -21.07 -22.12 -25.39
C ALA A 73 -21.60 -21.53 -24.08
N TRP A 74 -22.90 -21.68 -23.82
CA TRP A 74 -23.52 -21.27 -22.55
C TRP A 74 -22.97 -22.02 -21.35
N LYS A 75 -22.81 -23.35 -21.46
CA LYS A 75 -22.20 -24.16 -20.40
C LYS A 75 -20.78 -23.69 -20.11
N ARG A 76 -19.97 -23.46 -21.15
CA ARG A 76 -18.60 -22.98 -21.01
C ARG A 76 -18.54 -21.59 -20.36
N ALA A 77 -19.45 -20.70 -20.74
CA ALA A 77 -19.55 -19.37 -20.15
C ALA A 77 -19.95 -19.41 -18.66
N ALA A 78 -20.86 -20.31 -18.29
CA ALA A 78 -21.23 -20.54 -16.89
C ALA A 78 -20.05 -21.07 -16.07
N GLU A 79 -19.32 -22.08 -16.58
CA GLU A 79 -18.11 -22.60 -15.94
C GLU A 79 -17.05 -21.52 -15.74
N GLN A 80 -16.84 -20.64 -16.74
CA GLN A 80 -15.91 -19.52 -16.62
C GLN A 80 -16.35 -18.48 -15.57
N ALA A 81 -17.66 -18.23 -15.45
CA ALA A 81 -18.18 -17.33 -14.42
C ALA A 81 -18.01 -17.91 -13.02
N ASP A 82 -18.21 -19.22 -12.85
CA ASP A 82 -17.99 -19.92 -11.59
C ASP A 82 -16.50 -19.90 -11.20
N GLU A 83 -15.60 -20.18 -12.16
CA GLU A 83 -14.15 -20.09 -11.98
C GLU A 83 -13.72 -18.67 -11.56
N ALA A 84 -14.23 -17.64 -12.24
CA ALA A 84 -13.93 -16.24 -11.90
C ALA A 84 -14.44 -15.87 -10.50
N THR A 85 -15.62 -16.37 -10.13
CA THR A 85 -16.20 -16.15 -8.80
C THR A 85 -15.38 -16.84 -7.71
N ALA A 86 -14.92 -18.07 -7.96
CA ALA A 86 -14.04 -18.80 -7.04
C ALA A 86 -12.72 -18.05 -6.81
N VAL A 87 -12.07 -17.59 -7.88
CA VAL A 87 -10.83 -16.79 -7.79
C VAL A 87 -11.06 -15.49 -7.02
N ALA A 88 -12.16 -14.78 -7.29
CA ALA A 88 -12.50 -13.55 -6.59
C ALA A 88 -12.75 -13.79 -5.09
N LEU A 89 -13.42 -14.90 -4.73
CA LEU A 89 -13.66 -15.27 -3.35
C LEU A 89 -12.37 -15.61 -2.60
N ASP A 90 -11.47 -16.37 -3.24
CA ASP A 90 -10.18 -16.72 -2.63
C ASP A 90 -9.29 -15.49 -2.47
N ALA A 91 -9.29 -14.57 -3.44
CA ALA A 91 -8.61 -13.29 -3.32
C ALA A 91 -9.19 -12.42 -2.18
N ALA A 92 -10.52 -12.39 -2.03
CA ALA A 92 -11.17 -11.68 -0.94
C ALA A 92 -10.79 -12.26 0.43
N ARG A 93 -10.80 -13.59 0.59
CA ARG A 93 -10.38 -14.27 1.82
C ARG A 93 -8.92 -14.01 2.16
N ALA A 94 -8.03 -14.04 1.16
CA ALA A 94 -6.63 -13.70 1.36
C ALA A 94 -6.46 -12.22 1.79
N GLY A 95 -7.24 -11.32 1.18
CA GLY A 95 -7.28 -9.91 1.55
C GLY A 95 -7.77 -9.68 2.99
N GLU A 96 -8.83 -10.39 3.40
CA GLU A 96 -9.34 -10.36 4.78
C GLU A 96 -8.30 -10.85 5.79
N ALA A 97 -7.63 -11.97 5.48
CA ALA A 97 -6.58 -12.52 6.35
C ALA A 97 -5.41 -11.54 6.52
N HIS A 98 -4.94 -10.94 5.42
CA HIS A 98 -3.88 -9.94 5.46
C HIS A 98 -4.31 -8.66 6.22
N ALA A 99 -5.56 -8.23 6.04
CA ALA A 99 -6.10 -7.07 6.77
C ALA A 99 -6.20 -7.35 8.27
N LEU A 100 -6.57 -8.56 8.66
CA LEU A 100 -6.60 -8.99 10.06
C LEU A 100 -5.19 -9.01 10.67
N GLU A 101 -4.22 -9.61 9.98
CA GLU A 101 -2.82 -9.64 10.42
C GLU A 101 -2.25 -8.22 10.58
N ALA A 102 -2.52 -7.32 9.63
CA ALA A 102 -2.12 -5.92 9.72
C ALA A 102 -2.79 -5.19 10.91
N ALA A 103 -4.04 -5.51 11.21
CA ALA A 103 -4.76 -4.93 12.34
C ALA A 103 -4.21 -5.44 13.69
N GLU A 104 -3.88 -6.73 13.79
CA GLU A 104 -3.25 -7.33 14.98
C GLU A 104 -1.87 -6.74 15.23
N GLN A 105 -1.07 -6.58 14.17
CA GLN A 105 0.25 -5.94 14.25
C GLN A 105 0.13 -4.47 14.71
N ALA A 106 -0.80 -3.70 14.12
CA ALA A 106 -1.04 -2.32 14.53
C ALA A 106 -1.52 -2.21 15.99
N ALA A 107 -2.32 -3.18 16.48
CA ALA A 107 -2.73 -3.24 17.87
C ALA A 107 -1.54 -3.50 18.81
N ALA A 108 -0.66 -4.43 18.45
CA ALA A 108 0.56 -4.71 19.21
C ALA A 108 1.50 -3.50 19.28
N GLU A 109 1.73 -2.83 18.15
CA GLU A 109 2.56 -1.61 18.08
C GLU A 109 1.96 -0.47 18.92
N ARG A 110 0.63 -0.31 18.89
CA ARG A 110 -0.06 0.66 19.74
C ARG A 110 0.15 0.35 21.22
N ASP A 111 0.00 -0.90 21.63
CA ASP A 111 0.14 -1.31 23.03
C ASP A 111 1.58 -1.13 23.52
N GLU A 112 2.58 -1.41 22.67
CA GLU A 112 3.98 -1.11 22.95
C GLU A 112 4.23 0.40 23.10
N ALA A 113 3.68 1.21 22.19
CA ALA A 113 3.79 2.66 22.25
C ALA A 113 3.16 3.25 23.52
N VAL A 114 2.00 2.73 23.94
CA VAL A 114 1.35 3.09 25.20
C VAL A 114 2.22 2.70 26.39
N ALA A 115 2.75 1.48 26.42
CA ALA A 115 3.63 1.04 27.51
C ALA A 115 4.93 1.86 27.59
N SER A 116 5.49 2.26 26.45
CA SER A 116 6.66 3.14 26.36
C SER A 116 6.36 4.54 26.88
N ARG A 117 5.24 5.14 26.44
CA ARG A 117 4.76 6.43 26.93
C ARG A 117 4.57 6.42 28.45
N ASP A 118 3.92 5.40 28.98
CA ASP A 118 3.63 5.31 30.41
C ASP A 118 4.91 5.14 31.23
N ARG A 119 5.92 4.42 30.72
CA ARG A 119 7.26 4.37 31.31
C ARG A 119 7.92 5.75 31.34
N ALA A 120 7.92 6.45 30.20
CA ALA A 120 8.50 7.79 30.09
C ALA A 120 7.81 8.81 31.02
N LEU A 121 6.49 8.70 31.22
CA LEU A 121 5.76 9.55 32.15
C LEU A 121 6.16 9.30 33.61
N ARG A 122 6.33 8.04 34.00
CA ARG A 122 6.82 7.70 35.35
C ARG A 122 8.26 8.17 35.59
N GLU A 123 9.12 8.01 34.59
CA GLU A 123 10.51 8.52 34.66
C GLU A 123 10.52 10.06 34.78
N LEU A 124 9.66 10.74 34.04
CA LEU A 124 9.51 12.20 34.15
C LEU A 124 9.01 12.63 35.53
N GLU A 125 8.05 11.91 36.11
CA GLU A 125 7.57 12.16 37.47
C GLU A 125 8.69 11.95 38.50
N ALA A 126 9.43 10.84 38.41
CA ALA A 126 10.57 10.57 39.29
C ALA A 126 11.64 11.68 39.22
N VAL A 127 12.00 12.12 38.01
CA VAL A 127 12.96 13.23 37.83
C VAL A 127 12.42 14.55 38.40
N ARG A 128 11.12 14.80 38.33
CA ARG A 128 10.52 16.00 38.94
C ARG A 128 10.59 15.95 40.46
N ASP A 129 10.32 14.80 41.06
CA ASP A 129 10.41 14.60 42.51
C ASP A 129 11.86 14.73 43.00
N GLU A 130 12.82 14.13 42.29
CA GLU A 130 14.25 14.28 42.57
C GLU A 130 14.69 15.74 42.48
N LEU A 131 14.22 16.47 41.46
CA LEU A 131 14.56 17.87 41.26
C LEU A 131 14.00 18.75 42.38
N GLU A 132 12.78 18.47 42.85
CA GLU A 132 12.18 19.19 43.98
C GLU A 132 12.93 18.87 45.28
N GLN A 133 13.32 17.62 45.51
CA GLN A 133 14.15 17.23 46.65
C GLN A 133 15.50 17.96 46.64
N LEU A 134 16.18 18.01 45.50
CA LEU A 134 17.46 18.72 45.34
C LEU A 134 17.30 20.23 45.57
N ARG A 135 16.19 20.84 45.13
CA ARG A 135 15.88 22.23 45.44
C ARG A 135 15.72 22.46 46.94
N GLY A 136 15.01 21.57 47.63
CA GLY A 136 14.86 21.60 49.08
C GLY A 136 16.21 21.53 49.80
N GLN A 137 17.06 20.57 49.43
CA GLN A 137 18.41 20.43 49.99
C GLN A 137 19.29 21.66 49.72
N LEU A 138 19.18 22.24 48.54
CA LEU A 138 19.92 23.44 48.16
C LEU A 138 19.47 24.67 48.97
N GLU A 139 18.19 24.77 49.30
CA GLU A 139 17.69 25.84 50.16
C GLU A 139 18.13 25.66 51.62
N GLU A 140 18.06 24.44 52.15
CA GLU A 140 18.56 24.11 53.50
C GLU A 140 20.05 24.45 53.63
N THR A 141 20.87 23.99 52.69
CA THR A 141 22.32 24.27 52.69
C THR A 141 22.64 25.76 52.57
N ARG A 142 21.82 26.54 51.86
CA ARG A 142 21.95 28.01 51.81
C ARG A 142 21.65 28.66 53.16
N GLN A 143 20.61 28.20 53.84
CA GLN A 143 20.24 28.70 55.17
C GLN A 143 21.33 28.36 56.19
N ASP A 144 21.83 27.13 56.18
CA ASP A 144 22.94 26.71 57.03
C ASP A 144 24.20 27.53 56.78
N ALA A 145 24.54 27.79 55.52
CA ALA A 145 25.67 28.64 55.17
C ALA A 145 25.49 30.09 55.66
N ALA A 146 24.26 30.63 55.60
CA ALA A 146 23.96 31.96 56.12
C ALA A 146 24.11 32.02 57.65
N VAL A 147 23.60 31.01 58.36
CA VAL A 147 23.75 30.90 59.82
C VAL A 147 25.22 30.75 60.21
N ALA A 148 25.98 29.92 59.51
CA ALA A 148 27.40 29.73 59.76
C ALA A 148 28.20 31.03 59.56
N ARG A 149 27.89 31.80 58.51
CA ARG A 149 28.49 33.12 58.28
C ARG A 149 28.18 34.10 59.42
N ALA A 150 26.92 34.19 59.84
CA ALA A 150 26.53 35.06 60.94
C ALA A 150 27.27 34.70 62.25
N LYS A 151 27.41 33.39 62.55
CA LYS A 151 28.17 32.92 63.71
C LYS A 151 29.66 33.24 63.61
N ALA A 152 30.26 33.10 62.42
CA ALA A 152 31.66 33.46 62.19
C ALA A 152 31.88 34.96 62.42
N GLU A 153 31.02 35.82 61.88
CA GLU A 153 31.07 37.27 62.08
C GLU A 153 30.89 37.69 63.55
N GLU A 154 30.03 36.99 64.30
CA GLU A 154 29.87 37.22 65.74
C GLU A 154 31.12 36.79 66.52
N SER A 155 31.68 35.62 66.20
CA SER A 155 32.92 35.12 66.79
C SER A 155 34.09 36.08 66.53
N ASP A 156 34.23 36.59 65.32
CA ASP A 156 35.27 37.56 64.97
C ASP A 156 35.11 38.87 65.76
N ARG A 157 33.88 39.37 65.90
CA ARG A 157 33.61 40.54 66.76
C ARG A 157 33.91 40.28 68.23
N ALA A 158 33.67 39.07 68.73
CA ALA A 158 34.04 38.69 70.09
C ALA A 158 35.56 38.62 70.27
N ARG A 159 36.28 38.03 69.31
CA ARG A 159 37.74 37.97 69.30
C ARG A 159 38.36 39.37 69.31
N VAL A 160 37.92 40.27 68.42
CA VAL A 160 38.43 41.66 68.36
C VAL A 160 38.20 42.40 69.69
N ARG A 161 37.03 42.23 70.33
CA ARG A 161 36.76 42.82 71.65
C ARG A 161 37.67 42.25 72.74
N ALA A 162 37.93 40.94 72.73
CA ALA A 162 38.82 40.29 73.68
C ALA A 162 40.28 40.76 73.49
N GLU A 163 40.73 40.89 72.24
CA GLU A 163 42.06 41.44 71.89
C GLU A 163 42.21 42.88 72.39
N ALA A 164 41.24 43.76 72.09
CA ALA A 164 41.25 45.14 72.57
C ALA A 164 41.28 45.23 74.11
N THR A 165 40.48 44.41 74.79
CA THR A 165 40.46 44.36 76.26
C THR A 165 41.81 43.89 76.82
N SER A 166 42.43 42.88 76.21
CA SER A 166 43.74 42.38 76.60
C SER A 166 44.83 43.44 76.42
N ASP A 167 44.78 44.22 75.34
CA ASP A 167 45.76 45.28 75.08
C ASP A 167 45.61 46.42 76.09
N THR A 168 44.37 46.84 76.41
CA THR A 168 44.12 47.82 77.48
C THR A 168 44.62 47.32 78.84
N LEU A 169 44.39 46.06 79.19
CA LEU A 169 44.90 45.50 80.44
C LEU A 169 46.43 45.48 80.47
N ARG A 170 47.09 45.18 79.34
CA ARG A 170 48.55 45.21 79.23
C ARG A 170 49.08 46.63 79.43
N GLU A 171 48.47 47.62 78.80
CA GLU A 171 48.83 49.05 78.94
C GLU A 171 48.67 49.55 80.38
N VAL A 172 47.57 49.19 81.06
CA VAL A 172 47.34 49.53 82.47
C VAL A 172 48.41 48.87 83.36
N LEU A 173 48.73 47.59 83.14
CA LEU A 173 49.76 46.89 83.91
C LEU A 173 51.15 47.49 83.71
N ASP A 174 51.50 47.88 82.49
CA ASP A 174 52.78 48.51 82.19
C ASP A 174 52.87 49.91 82.83
N SER A 175 51.79 50.70 82.77
CA SER A 175 51.69 52.00 83.45
C SER A 175 51.87 51.88 84.97
N LEU A 176 51.25 50.87 85.59
CA LEU A 176 51.41 50.60 87.03
C LEU A 176 52.84 50.17 87.39
N ARG A 177 53.48 49.35 86.54
CA ARG A 177 54.89 48.97 86.72
C ARG A 177 55.84 50.16 86.58
N GLU A 178 55.56 51.08 85.66
CA GLU A 178 56.37 52.27 85.45
C GLU A 178 56.23 53.26 86.61
N ALA A 179 55.00 53.47 87.10
CA ALA A 179 54.75 54.24 88.33
C ALA A 179 55.46 53.63 89.55
N ALA A 180 55.48 52.31 89.69
CA ALA A 180 56.19 51.61 90.77
C ALA A 180 57.73 51.66 90.63
N ARG A 181 58.27 51.80 89.40
CA ARG A 181 59.70 52.03 89.16
C ARG A 181 60.14 53.47 89.36
N THR A 182 59.20 54.40 89.58
CA THR A 182 59.49 55.80 89.87
C THR A 182 59.28 56.12 91.36
N PRO A 183 60.11 55.63 92.30
CA PRO A 183 60.20 56.24 93.61
C PRO A 183 61.00 57.54 93.48
N GLY A 184 60.46 58.62 94.04
CA GLY A 184 61.01 59.96 93.90
C GLY A 184 62.49 60.07 94.26
N GLN A 185 63.21 60.83 93.45
CA GLN A 185 64.15 61.81 93.97
C GLN A 185 63.43 63.17 93.95
N PRO A 186 62.97 63.69 95.10
CA PRO A 186 62.74 65.11 95.23
C PRO A 186 64.11 65.80 95.14
N GLY A 187 64.17 66.87 94.36
CA GLY A 187 65.28 67.80 94.46
C GLY A 187 65.35 68.35 95.88
N GLU A 188 66.53 68.22 96.48
CA GLU A 188 66.97 69.12 97.53
C GLU A 188 68.08 70.01 96.96
N SER A 189 68.03 71.25 97.45
CA SER A 189 68.64 72.50 97.01
C SER A 189 70.15 72.51 96.79
#